data_AF-A0A960D0E9-F1
#
_entry.id   AF-A0A960D0E9-F1
#
_cell.length_a   1.000
_cell.length_b   1.000
_cell.length_c   1.000
_cell.angle_alpha   90.00
_cell.angle_beta   90.00
_cell.angle_gamma   90.00
#
_symmetry.space_group_name_H-M   'P 1'
#
loop_
_entity.id
_entity.type
_entity.pdbx_description
1 polymer ?
#
loop_
_entity_poly.entity_id
_entity_poly.type
_entity_poly.pdbx_seq_one_letter_code
_entity_poly.pdbx_strand_id
1 'polypeptide(L)'
;TEQIVATLSALDRAGDGPVLVLAGGSNVVIADDLRDLTVVRLANDAVHIDGPLLRAEAGAGWDDVVRAAVSAGLGGLECLSGIPGSAGATPVQNVGAYGVEVADYL
;
A
#
# COMPACT_ATOMS: atom_id res chain seq x y z
N THR A 1 10.56 2.12 6.29
CA THR A 1 11.29 1.71 5.06
C THR A 1 12.53 0.86 5.29
N GLU A 2 13.49 1.25 6.14
CA GLU A 2 14.77 0.53 6.29
C GLU A 2 14.61 -0.97 6.64
N GLN A 3 13.71 -1.29 7.57
CA GLN A 3 13.42 -2.68 7.93
C GLN A 3 12.93 -3.52 6.73
N ILE A 4 12.10 -2.95 5.85
CA ILE A 4 11.58 -3.62 4.66
C ILE A 4 12.74 -3.95 3.71
N VAL A 5 13.58 -2.94 3.43
CA VAL A 5 14.75 -3.11 2.56
C VAL A 5 15.71 -4.15 3.13
N ALA A 6 16.02 -4.09 4.42
CA ALA A 6 16.92 -5.03 5.08
C ALA A 6 16.36 -6.47 5.06
N THR A 7 15.06 -6.63 5.32
CA THR A 7 14.38 -7.94 5.33
C THR A 7 14.35 -8.56 3.94
N LEU A 8 13.90 -7.81 2.93
CA LEU A 8 13.86 -8.30 1.55
C LEU A 8 15.26 -8.64 1.04
N SER A 9 16.25 -7.76 1.28
CA SER A 9 17.64 -8.02 0.90
C SER A 9 18.21 -9.28 1.56
N ALA A 10 17.83 -9.58 2.80
CA ALA A 10 18.27 -10.78 3.49
C ALA A 10 17.63 -12.04 2.91
N LEU A 11 16.31 -12.01 2.65
CA LEU A 11 15.58 -13.13 2.04
C LEU A 11 16.05 -13.41 0.61
N ASP A 12 16.25 -12.36 -0.19
CA ASP A 12 16.76 -12.46 -1.57
C ASP A 12 18.15 -13.10 -1.61
N ARG A 13 19.02 -12.77 -0.64
CA ARG A 13 20.36 -13.38 -0.52
C ARG A 13 20.33 -14.82 -0.04
N ALA A 14 19.39 -15.16 0.85
CA ALA A 14 19.27 -16.51 1.38
C ALA A 14 18.75 -17.49 0.33
N GLY A 15 17.77 -17.06 -0.49
CA GLY A 15 17.21 -17.90 -1.56
C GLY A 15 16.34 -19.05 -1.05
N ASP A 16 15.83 -18.97 0.18
CA ASP A 16 15.13 -20.05 0.91
C ASP A 16 13.66 -20.26 0.47
N GLY A 17 13.36 -20.08 -0.82
CA GLY A 17 12.03 -20.34 -1.39
C GLY A 17 11.21 -19.07 -1.70
N PRO A 18 9.89 -19.22 -1.94
CA PRO A 18 9.05 -18.12 -2.40
C PRO A 18 8.78 -17.11 -1.29
N VAL A 19 8.91 -15.83 -1.63
CA VAL A 19 8.58 -14.70 -0.76
C VAL A 19 7.38 -13.94 -1.34
N LEU A 20 6.34 -13.75 -0.53
CA LEU A 20 5.21 -12.89 -0.85
C LEU A 20 5.31 -11.57 -0.08
N VAL A 21 5.36 -10.45 -0.80
CA VAL A 21 5.14 -9.13 -0.21
C VAL A 21 3.64 -8.90 -0.09
N LEU A 22 3.17 -8.65 1.13
CA LEU A 22 1.74 -8.47 1.42
C LEU A 22 1.52 -7.19 2.22
N ALA A 23 0.48 -6.45 1.88
CA ALA A 23 0.04 -5.31 2.69
C ALA A 23 -1.33 -5.61 3.33
N GLY A 24 -2.39 -4.90 2.90
CA GLY A 24 -3.75 -5.10 3.41
C GLY A 24 -4.45 -6.37 2.95
N GLY A 25 -3.93 -7.04 1.90
CA GLY A 25 -4.47 -8.32 1.41
C GLY A 25 -5.87 -8.25 0.77
N SER A 26 -6.36 -7.06 0.43
CA SER A 26 -7.71 -6.86 -0.12
C SER A 26 -7.89 -7.33 -1.56
N ASN A 27 -6.80 -7.65 -2.27
CA ASN A 27 -6.85 -8.10 -3.67
C ASN A 27 -5.94 -9.30 -3.96
N VAL A 28 -5.87 -10.25 -3.03
CA VAL A 28 -5.13 -11.50 -3.21
C VAL A 28 -5.98 -12.69 -2.76
N VAL A 29 -5.84 -13.80 -3.47
CA VAL A 29 -6.34 -15.11 -3.06
C VAL A 29 -5.13 -16.02 -2.88
N ILE A 30 -4.94 -16.54 -1.67
CA ILE A 30 -3.78 -17.38 -1.31
C ILE A 30 -4.26 -18.82 -1.21
N ALA A 31 -3.59 -19.75 -1.89
CA ALA A 31 -3.93 -21.16 -1.84
C ALA A 31 -3.53 -21.78 -0.48
N ASP A 32 -4.36 -22.70 0.03
CA ASP A 32 -4.20 -23.29 1.38
C ASP A 32 -3.00 -24.26 1.48
N ASP A 33 -2.45 -24.71 0.36
CA ASP A 33 -1.38 -25.71 0.29
C ASP A 33 0.04 -25.11 0.17
N LEU A 34 0.17 -23.79 0.28
CA LEU A 34 1.45 -23.07 0.29
C LEU A 34 2.16 -23.19 1.65
N ARG A 35 2.75 -24.36 1.92
CA ARG A 35 3.37 -24.69 3.22
C ARG A 35 4.72 -24.03 3.48
N ASP A 36 5.45 -23.68 2.43
CA ASP A 36 6.81 -23.12 2.51
C ASP A 36 6.85 -21.63 2.12
N LEU A 37 5.71 -20.93 2.15
CA LEU A 37 5.63 -19.53 1.78
C LEU A 37 6.10 -18.62 2.92
N THR A 38 7.11 -17.79 2.63
CA THR A 38 7.49 -16.69 3.53
C THR A 38 6.73 -15.43 3.15
N VAL A 39 6.14 -14.73 4.13
CA VAL A 39 5.41 -13.48 3.91
C VAL A 39 6.14 -12.31 4.55
N VAL A 40 6.40 -11.27 3.76
CA VAL A 40 6.85 -9.96 4.25
C VAL A 40 5.66 -9.02 4.27
N ARG A 41 5.18 -8.69 5.47
CA ARG A 41 4.08 -7.76 5.64
C ARG A 41 4.59 -6.31 5.65
N LEU A 42 4.09 -5.47 4.74
CA LEU A 42 4.31 -4.03 4.76
C LEU A 42 3.36 -3.39 5.79
N ALA A 43 3.93 -2.78 6.83
CA ALA A 43 3.19 -2.17 7.93
C ALA A 43 3.74 -0.78 8.33
N ASN A 44 4.55 -0.16 7.46
CA ASN A 44 4.99 1.22 7.63
C ASN A 44 3.88 2.15 7.13
N ASP A 45 3.27 2.92 8.04
CA ASP A 45 1.94 3.52 7.86
C ASP A 45 1.93 5.05 7.98
N ALA A 46 3.10 5.70 8.03
CA ALA A 46 3.16 7.14 8.21
C ALA A 46 2.50 7.90 7.03
N VAL A 47 1.77 8.97 7.36
CA VAL A 47 1.19 9.91 6.42
C VAL A 47 1.66 11.33 6.78
N HIS A 48 2.14 12.07 5.79
CA HIS A 48 2.68 13.41 5.94
C HIS A 48 2.05 14.36 4.93
N ILE A 49 1.69 15.55 5.40
CA ILE A 49 1.14 16.62 4.57
C ILE A 49 2.12 17.78 4.57
N ASP A 50 2.40 18.30 3.39
CA ASP A 50 3.38 19.36 3.13
C ASP A 50 2.82 20.30 2.04
N GLY A 51 2.10 21.33 2.47
CA GLY A 51 1.36 22.22 1.58
C GLY A 51 0.33 21.44 0.74
N PRO A 52 0.43 21.47 -0.61
CA PRO A 52 -0.48 20.73 -1.49
C PRO A 52 -0.10 19.25 -1.65
N LEU A 53 1.01 18.79 -1.04
CA LEU A 53 1.51 17.42 -1.19
C LEU A 53 1.10 16.56 0.00
N LEU A 54 0.61 15.36 -0.29
CA LEU A 54 0.46 14.28 0.68
C LEU A 54 1.45 13.16 0.33
N ARG A 55 2.18 12.67 1.33
CA ARG A 55 3.05 11.49 1.21
C ARG A 55 2.56 10.42 2.17
N ALA A 56 2.31 9.23 1.66
CA ALA A 56 1.90 8.07 2.45
C ALA A 56 2.91 6.93 2.28
N GLU A 57 3.27 6.29 3.39
CA GLU A 57 4.05 5.07 3.36
C GLU A 57 3.24 3.88 2.85
N ALA A 58 3.92 2.85 2.34
CA ALA A 58 3.31 1.76 1.59
C ALA A 58 2.26 0.95 2.38
N GLY A 59 2.41 0.86 3.71
CA GLY A 59 1.50 0.16 4.61
C GLY A 59 0.35 1.03 5.14
N ALA A 60 0.32 2.34 4.86
CA ALA A 60 -0.74 3.23 5.31
C ALA A 60 -2.10 2.76 4.78
N GLY A 61 -3.13 2.73 5.63
CA GLY A 61 -4.49 2.37 5.21
C GLY A 61 -4.99 3.35 4.15
N TRP A 62 -5.49 2.84 3.02
CA TRP A 62 -5.87 3.71 1.90
C TRP A 62 -7.00 4.69 2.27
N ASP A 63 -8.05 4.23 2.94
CA ASP A 63 -9.13 5.13 3.37
C ASP A 63 -8.67 6.17 4.41
N ASP A 64 -7.67 5.84 5.23
CA ASP A 64 -7.07 6.81 6.16
C ASP A 64 -6.27 7.88 5.42
N VAL A 65 -5.59 7.51 4.32
CA VAL A 65 -4.91 8.47 3.43
C VAL A 65 -5.91 9.41 2.76
N VAL A 66 -7.02 8.88 2.22
CA VAL A 66 -8.09 9.70 1.64
C VAL A 66 -8.68 10.64 2.69
N ARG A 67 -8.94 10.13 3.90
CA ARG A 67 -9.44 10.95 5.02
C ARG A 67 -8.47 12.05 5.42
N ALA A 68 -7.17 11.78 5.44
CA ALA A 68 -6.14 12.77 5.74
C ALA A 68 -6.11 13.89 4.68
N ALA A 69 -6.18 13.54 3.39
CA ALA A 69 -6.24 14.51 2.30
C ALA A 69 -7.47 15.43 2.44
N VAL A 70 -8.66 14.84 2.57
CA VAL A 70 -9.93 15.59 2.71
C VAL A 70 -9.90 16.48 3.95
N SER A 71 -9.41 15.98 5.08
CA SER A 71 -9.32 16.75 6.33
C SER A 71 -8.35 17.94 6.22
N ALA A 72 -7.36 17.86 5.34
CA ALA A 72 -6.42 18.93 5.04
C ALA A 72 -6.91 19.89 3.94
N GLY A 73 -8.10 19.67 3.38
CA GLY A 73 -8.64 20.47 2.27
C GLY A 73 -7.99 20.16 0.92
N LEU A 74 -7.30 19.03 0.79
CA LEU A 74 -6.74 18.55 -0.47
C LEU A 74 -7.80 17.74 -1.21
N GLY A 75 -8.42 18.35 -2.23
CA GLY A 75 -9.40 17.68 -3.10
C GLY A 75 -8.74 16.81 -4.17
N GLY A 76 -9.46 15.79 -4.61
CA GLY A 76 -9.09 14.87 -5.68
C GLY A 76 -9.27 13.40 -5.29
N LEU A 77 -8.95 13.04 -4.05
CA LEU A 77 -8.96 11.65 -3.60
C LEU A 77 -10.31 11.17 -3.05
N GLU A 78 -11.30 12.06 -2.87
CA GLU A 78 -12.59 11.74 -2.24
C GLU A 78 -13.35 10.61 -2.94
N CYS A 79 -13.27 10.53 -4.27
CA CYS A 79 -13.87 9.45 -5.07
C CYS A 79 -13.24 8.09 -4.79
N LEU A 80 -12.09 8.04 -4.12
CA LEU A 80 -11.37 6.81 -3.81
C LEU A 80 -11.56 6.37 -2.35
N SER A 81 -12.40 7.07 -1.57
CA SER A 81 -12.76 6.66 -0.22
C SER A 81 -13.52 5.32 -0.23
N GLY A 82 -13.33 4.54 0.83
CA GLY A 82 -13.96 3.24 1.02
C GLY A 82 -13.28 2.08 0.29
N ILE A 83 -12.29 2.32 -0.57
CA ILE A 83 -11.49 1.24 -1.17
C ILE A 83 -10.59 0.61 -0.08
N PRO A 84 -10.70 -0.70 0.19
CA PRO A 84 -9.86 -1.36 1.17
C PRO A 84 -8.45 -1.63 0.62
N GLY A 85 -7.46 -1.61 1.49
CA GLY A 85 -6.06 -1.89 1.12
C GLY A 85 -5.12 -0.86 1.70
N SER A 86 -3.90 -0.86 1.18
CA SER A 86 -2.87 0.09 1.60
C SER A 86 -2.44 1.01 0.47
N ALA A 87 -1.90 2.18 0.82
CA ALA A 87 -1.42 3.19 -0.11
C ALA A 87 -0.37 2.67 -1.07
N GLY A 88 0.55 1.81 -0.63
CA GLY A 88 1.58 1.24 -1.49
C GLY A 88 1.05 0.26 -2.55
N ALA A 89 -0.16 -0.27 -2.36
CA ALA A 89 -0.80 -1.16 -3.33
C ALA A 89 -1.51 -0.38 -4.44
N THR A 90 -1.88 0.89 -4.20
CA THR A 90 -2.72 1.63 -5.14
C THR A 90 -2.06 1.92 -6.49
N PRO A 91 -0.74 2.20 -6.59
CA PRO A 91 -0.08 2.37 -7.89
C PRO A 91 0.08 1.05 -8.67
N VAL A 92 0.07 -0.11 -8.01
CA VAL A 92 0.34 -1.41 -8.66
C VAL A 92 -0.73 -1.75 -9.71
N GLN A 93 -1.99 -1.40 -9.43
CA GLN A 93 -3.12 -1.68 -10.31
C GLN A 93 -3.85 -0.41 -10.76
N ASN A 94 -3.24 0.76 -10.54
CA ASN A 94 -3.87 2.06 -10.75
C ASN A 94 -5.29 2.10 -10.15
N VAL A 95 -5.37 1.90 -8.83
CA VAL A 95 -6.65 1.82 -8.11
C VAL A 95 -7.53 3.02 -8.48
N GLY A 96 -8.78 2.74 -8.78
CA GLY A 96 -9.74 3.75 -9.22
C GLY A 96 -11.17 3.37 -8.87
N ALA A 97 -12.01 4.39 -8.67
CA ALA A 97 -13.43 4.26 -8.46
C ALA A 97 -14.13 5.58 -8.81
N TYR A 98 -15.42 5.49 -9.15
CA TYR A 98 -16.27 6.66 -9.43
C TYR A 98 -15.69 7.65 -10.46
N GLY A 99 -14.94 7.15 -11.45
CA GLY A 99 -14.37 7.96 -12.53
C GLY A 99 -13.07 8.69 -12.20
N VAL A 100 -12.45 8.35 -11.08
CA VAL A 100 -11.13 8.86 -10.65
C VAL A 100 -10.18 7.69 -10.47
N GLU A 101 -8.91 7.89 -10.81
CA GLU A 101 -7.83 6.92 -10.63
C GLU A 101 -6.66 7.53 -9.87
N VAL A 102 -5.85 6.70 -9.22
CA VAL A 102 -4.68 7.17 -8.46
C VAL A 102 -3.65 7.85 -9.38
N ALA A 103 -3.54 7.42 -10.64
CA ALA A 103 -2.68 8.06 -11.64
C ALA A 103 -3.04 9.53 -11.93
N ASP A 104 -4.26 9.98 -11.61
CA ASP A 104 -4.65 11.39 -11.78
C ASP A 104 -3.91 12.32 -10.79
N TYR A 105 -3.35 11.77 -9.71
CA TYR A 105 -2.77 12.53 -8.59
C TYR A 105 -1.38 12.04 -8.11
N LEU A 106 -0.76 11.08 -8.81
CA LEU A 106 0.58 10.54 -8.49
C LEU A 106 1.74 11.44 -8.95
#